data_AF-A0AAV6Z5Y9-F1
#
_entry.id   AF-A0AAV6Z5Y9-F1
#
_cell.length_a   1.000
_cell.length_b   1.000
_cell.length_c   1.000
_cell.angle_alpha   90.00
_cell.angle_beta   90.00
_cell.angle_gamma   90.00
#
_symmetry.space_group_name_H-M   'P 1'
#
loop_
_entity.id
_entity.type
_entity.pdbx_description
1 polymer ?
#
loop_
_entity_poly.entity_id
_entity_poly.type
_entity_poly.pdbx_seq_one_letter_code
_entity_poly.pdbx_strand_id
1 'polypeptide(L)'
;MWQMEDFLNVSSPPDSPIEDLMAAVRAQDIVVDVVDGEYNRSTEKYRGAIEVSRGQKGYSFHIFGNTRAHNVLPALVNIISNAFLKMSKSADVIRVWNDPLIHDDKNEEYSMQIAMILIYTMFSASLSPHFAMSSISDTMIKARCQLRLSGLFSSAYWIGQGLVDITFYCLLLYLLTALSSSRIVSAALEYNTGCNSGSVQDK
;
A
#
# COMPACT_ATOMS: atom_id res chain seq x y z
N MET A 1 -8.46 4.85 22.30
CA MET A 1 -8.57 4.40 23.71
C MET A 1 -8.21 2.92 23.72
N TRP A 2 -6.96 2.60 24.06
CA TRP A 2 -6.43 1.24 23.93
C TRP A 2 -6.70 0.47 25.22
N GLN A 3 -7.54 -0.56 25.18
CA GLN A 3 -7.68 -1.49 26.30
C GLN A 3 -6.35 -2.26 26.44
N MET A 4 -5.62 -1.98 27.52
CA MET A 4 -4.25 -2.43 27.76
C MET A 4 -4.15 -3.81 28.43
N GLU A 5 -5.27 -4.50 28.69
CA GLU A 5 -5.28 -5.62 29.64
C GLU A 5 -4.47 -6.86 29.19
N ASP A 6 -4.14 -7.00 27.89
CA ASP A 6 -3.35 -8.12 27.35
C ASP A 6 -2.15 -7.67 26.49
N PHE A 7 -1.53 -6.52 26.79
CA PHE A 7 -0.53 -5.95 25.89
C PHE A 7 0.84 -6.65 25.95
N LEU A 8 1.33 -6.94 27.16
CA LEU A 8 2.72 -7.35 27.39
C LEU A 8 2.83 -8.52 28.38
N ASN A 9 3.58 -9.54 27.99
CA ASN A 9 4.01 -10.62 28.88
C ASN A 9 5.52 -10.49 29.17
N VAL A 10 5.92 -10.60 30.44
CA VAL A 10 7.33 -10.67 30.85
C VAL A 10 7.63 -12.05 31.44
N SER A 11 8.63 -12.71 30.87
CA SER A 11 9.11 -14.04 31.30
C SER A 11 10.54 -13.94 31.83
N SER A 12 10.81 -14.65 32.93
CA SER A 12 12.12 -14.72 33.57
C SER A 12 12.43 -16.11 34.14
N PRO A 13 13.71 -16.49 34.22
CA PRO A 13 14.12 -17.68 34.96
C PRO A 13 13.94 -17.48 36.49
N PRO A 14 13.64 -18.56 37.25
CA PRO A 14 13.58 -18.50 38.70
C PRO A 14 14.97 -18.09 39.24
N ASP A 15 15.02 -17.12 40.15
CA ASP A 15 16.22 -16.47 40.76
C ASP A 15 16.83 -15.25 40.04
N SER A 16 16.15 -14.59 39.10
CA SER A 16 16.68 -13.33 38.54
C SER A 16 16.17 -12.07 39.29
N PRO A 17 17.06 -11.15 39.74
CA PRO A 17 16.65 -9.91 40.40
C PRO A 17 16.21 -8.89 39.35
N ILE A 18 15.01 -9.11 38.79
CA ILE A 18 14.36 -8.27 37.78
C ILE A 18 13.24 -7.40 38.37
N GLU A 19 13.03 -7.45 39.69
CA GLU A 19 11.98 -6.71 40.39
C GLU A 19 12.09 -5.20 40.18
N ASP A 20 13.31 -4.67 40.08
CA ASP A 20 13.57 -3.25 39.80
C ASP A 20 13.04 -2.83 38.42
N LEU A 21 13.24 -3.68 37.41
CA LEU A 21 12.73 -3.45 36.06
C LEU A 21 11.20 -3.59 36.03
N MET A 22 10.66 -4.61 36.71
CA MET A 22 9.22 -4.84 36.81
C MET A 22 8.50 -3.68 37.50
N ALA A 23 9.08 -3.16 38.58
CA ALA A 23 8.58 -1.98 39.28
C ALA A 23 8.61 -0.74 38.36
N ALA A 24 9.69 -0.57 37.58
CA ALA A 24 9.81 0.53 36.63
C ALA A 24 8.81 0.44 35.46
N VAL A 25 8.50 -0.76 34.96
CA VAL A 25 7.50 -0.96 33.91
C VAL A 25 6.08 -0.76 34.46
N ARG A 26 5.74 -1.33 35.63
CA ARG A 26 4.42 -1.10 36.27
C ARG A 26 4.18 0.38 36.59
N ALA A 27 5.23 1.12 36.95
CA ALA A 27 5.14 2.56 37.18
C ALA A 27 4.77 3.37 35.92
N GLN A 28 4.82 2.78 34.72
CA GLN A 28 4.39 3.40 33.45
C GLN A 28 2.90 3.23 33.15
N ASP A 29 2.12 2.68 34.09
CA ASP A 29 0.66 2.40 33.93
C ASP A 29 0.38 1.41 32.79
N ILE A 30 1.30 0.46 32.60
CA ILE A 30 1.17 -0.60 31.60
C ILE A 30 0.78 -1.88 32.34
N VAL A 31 -0.29 -2.53 31.89
CA VAL A 31 -0.67 -3.85 32.39
C VAL A 31 0.34 -4.87 31.86
N VAL A 32 1.10 -5.46 32.79
CA VAL A 32 2.12 -6.47 32.50
C VAL A 32 1.75 -7.75 33.21
N ASP A 33 1.60 -8.82 32.44
CA ASP A 33 1.42 -10.17 32.97
C ASP A 33 2.80 -10.83 33.14
N VAL A 34 3.04 -11.42 34.30
CA VAL A 34 4.34 -12.02 34.64
C VAL A 34 4.15 -13.52 34.64
N VAL A 35 4.83 -14.20 33.71
CA VAL A 35 4.75 -15.65 33.61
C VAL A 35 6.10 -16.24 34.04
N ASP A 36 6.07 -17.02 35.11
CA ASP A 36 7.21 -17.85 35.51
C ASP A 36 7.40 -18.98 34.48
N GLY A 37 8.55 -19.00 33.82
CA GLY A 37 8.91 -20.02 32.83
C GLY A 37 8.90 -19.54 31.37
N GLU A 38 9.24 -20.44 30.46
CA GLU A 38 9.49 -20.14 29.04
C GLU A 38 8.22 -19.61 28.34
N TYR A 39 8.35 -18.48 27.64
CA TYR A 39 7.23 -17.89 26.91
C TYR A 39 6.77 -18.81 25.77
N ASN A 40 5.53 -19.28 25.85
CA ASN A 40 4.96 -20.12 24.80
C ASN A 40 4.65 -19.27 23.54
N ARG A 41 5.52 -19.36 22.54
CA ARG A 41 5.42 -18.68 21.24
C ARG A 41 4.13 -19.01 20.46
N SER A 42 3.45 -20.11 20.78
CA SER A 42 2.20 -20.50 20.10
C SER A 42 0.97 -19.73 20.56
N THR A 43 1.07 -18.98 21.66
CA THR A 43 -0.06 -18.22 22.22
C THR A 43 -0.15 -16.84 21.58
N GLU A 44 -1.19 -16.58 20.78
CA GLU A 44 -1.49 -15.25 20.21
C GLU A 44 -2.12 -14.27 21.24
N LYS A 45 -2.21 -14.67 22.52
CA LYS A 45 -2.92 -13.92 23.57
C LYS A 45 -2.36 -12.51 23.78
N TYR A 46 -1.05 -12.34 23.64
CA TYR A 46 -0.37 -11.06 23.85
C TYR A 46 0.14 -10.48 22.52
N ARG A 47 0.13 -9.15 22.40
CA ARG A 47 0.66 -8.45 21.22
C ARG A 47 2.19 -8.55 21.14
N GLY A 48 2.86 -8.60 22.28
CA GLY A 48 4.29 -8.86 22.39
C GLY A 48 4.66 -9.41 23.77
N ALA A 49 5.85 -9.99 23.85
CA ALA A 49 6.46 -10.47 25.08
C ALA A 49 7.92 -10.05 25.14
N ILE A 50 8.41 -9.82 26.36
CA ILE A 50 9.81 -9.53 26.64
C ILE A 50 10.30 -10.60 27.60
N GLU A 51 11.25 -11.40 27.15
CA GLU A 51 12.01 -12.29 28.02
C GLU A 51 13.24 -11.53 28.52
N VAL A 52 13.41 -11.51 29.84
CA VAL A 52 14.51 -10.79 30.50
C VAL A 52 15.37 -11.81 31.22
N SER A 53 16.66 -11.83 30.89
CA SER A 53 17.65 -12.62 31.61
C SER A 53 18.78 -11.72 32.12
N ARG A 54 19.19 -11.90 33.38
CA ARG A 54 20.29 -11.14 33.98
C ARG A 54 21.53 -12.01 34.03
N GLY A 55 22.51 -11.70 33.17
CA GLY A 55 23.81 -12.38 33.14
C GLY A 55 24.89 -11.65 33.95
N GLN A 56 26.10 -12.20 33.98
CA GLN A 56 27.25 -11.55 34.65
C GLN A 56 27.66 -10.19 34.04
N LYS A 57 27.25 -9.91 32.79
CA LYS A 57 27.58 -8.68 32.05
C LYS A 57 26.42 -7.67 31.93
N GLY A 58 25.29 -7.89 32.63
CA GLY A 58 24.14 -7.00 32.62
C GLY A 58 22.82 -7.67 32.22
N TYR A 59 21.83 -6.86 31.83
CA TYR A 59 20.52 -7.32 31.37
C TYR A 59 20.57 -7.71 29.88
N SER A 60 20.08 -8.90 29.56
CA SER A 60 19.81 -9.37 28.20
C SER A 60 18.30 -9.40 27.99
N PHE A 61 17.86 -8.79 26.90
CA PHE A 61 16.45 -8.67 26.55
C PHE A 61 16.19 -9.42 25.24
N HIS A 62 15.28 -10.39 25.29
CA HIS A 62 14.76 -11.05 24.11
C HIS A 62 13.33 -10.56 23.87
N ILE A 63 13.10 -10.00 22.68
CA ILE A 63 11.81 -9.43 22.32
C ILE A 63 11.10 -10.39 21.37
N PHE A 64 9.88 -10.77 21.74
CA PHE A 64 8.99 -11.57 20.92
C PHE A 64 7.79 -10.72 20.53
N GLY A 65 7.65 -10.44 19.23
CA GLY A 65 6.49 -9.71 18.71
C GLY A 65 5.57 -10.63 17.93
N ASN A 66 4.25 -10.46 18.08
CA ASN A 66 3.30 -11.08 17.17
C ASN A 66 3.40 -10.40 15.79
N THR A 67 3.63 -11.17 14.73
CA THR A 67 3.76 -10.66 13.35
C THR A 67 2.47 -10.07 12.79
N ARG A 68 1.30 -10.37 13.38
CA ARG A 68 0.02 -9.75 13.02
C ARG A 68 -0.15 -8.35 13.59
N ALA A 69 0.50 -8.05 14.71
CA ALA A 69 0.37 -6.76 15.37
C ALA A 69 1.37 -5.76 14.79
N HIS A 70 0.84 -4.79 14.05
CA HIS A 70 1.64 -3.71 13.48
C HIS A 70 2.05 -2.76 14.63
N ASN A 71 3.31 -2.30 14.64
CA ASN A 71 3.93 -1.43 15.65
C ASN A 71 4.38 -2.08 16.99
N VAL A 72 4.44 -3.41 17.09
CA VAL A 72 4.90 -4.08 18.33
C VAL A 72 6.35 -3.72 18.68
N LEU A 73 7.25 -3.73 17.69
CA LEU A 73 8.66 -3.46 17.93
C LEU A 73 8.94 -2.03 18.46
N PRO A 74 8.49 -0.94 17.79
CA PRO A 74 8.68 0.40 18.34
C PRO A 74 7.97 0.62 19.68
N ALA A 75 6.82 -0.03 19.92
CA ALA A 75 6.15 0.03 21.21
C ALA A 75 6.96 -0.64 22.33
N LEU A 76 7.48 -1.85 22.11
CA LEU A 76 8.29 -2.57 23.09
C LEU A 76 9.59 -1.84 23.41
N VAL A 77 10.26 -1.29 22.39
CA VAL A 77 11.47 -0.47 22.58
C VAL A 77 11.17 0.75 23.44
N ASN A 78 10.06 1.46 23.19
CA ASN A 78 9.65 2.60 23.99
C ASN A 78 9.44 2.24 25.48
N ILE A 79 8.81 1.09 25.75
CA ILE A 79 8.56 0.60 27.11
C ILE A 79 9.87 0.28 27.84
N ILE A 80 10.80 -0.40 27.16
CA ILE A 80 12.11 -0.76 27.72
C ILE A 80 12.93 0.50 28.01
N SER A 81 12.97 1.45 27.07
CA SER A 81 13.71 2.71 27.25
C SER A 81 13.19 3.52 28.44
N ASN A 82 11.86 3.64 28.58
CA ASN A 82 11.26 4.33 29.73
C ASN A 82 11.46 3.58 31.05
N ALA A 83 11.50 2.25 31.03
CA ALA A 83 11.80 1.47 32.23
C ALA A 83 13.23 1.74 32.71
N PHE A 84 14.18 1.79 31.79
CA PHE A 84 15.58 2.08 32.11
C PHE A 84 15.78 3.51 32.63
N LEU A 85 15.07 4.50 32.08
CA LEU A 85 15.09 5.88 32.58
C LEU A 85 14.62 5.97 34.03
N LYS A 86 13.54 5.25 34.35
CA LYS A 86 13.02 5.18 35.73
C LYS A 86 13.98 4.47 36.69
N MET A 87 14.60 3.37 36.26
CA MET A 87 15.64 2.70 37.04
C MET A 87 16.85 3.61 37.29
N SER A 88 17.17 4.49 36.33
CA SER A 88 18.25 5.48 36.43
C SER A 88 17.84 6.75 37.18
N LYS A 89 16.64 6.79 37.78
CA LYS A 89 16.05 7.95 38.50
C LYS A 89 15.91 9.22 37.65
N SER A 90 15.79 9.08 36.33
CA SER A 90 15.45 10.21 35.46
C SER A 90 13.94 10.47 35.47
N ALA A 91 13.55 11.74 35.44
CA ALA A 91 12.15 12.18 35.35
C ALA A 91 11.66 12.30 33.88
N ASP A 92 12.55 12.10 32.91
CA ASP A 92 12.22 12.24 31.50
C ASP A 92 11.39 11.07 30.98
N VAL A 93 10.48 11.36 30.04
CA VAL A 93 9.62 10.37 29.39
C VAL A 93 9.89 10.40 27.89
N ILE A 94 10.33 9.26 27.35
CA ILE A 94 10.45 9.05 25.91
C ILE A 94 9.06 8.70 25.36
N ARG A 95 8.69 9.39 24.27
CA ARG A 95 7.48 9.09 23.51
C ARG A 95 7.88 8.78 22.08
N VAL A 96 7.51 7.60 21.62
CA VAL A 96 7.75 7.14 20.25
C VAL A 96 6.44 7.27 19.48
N TRP A 97 6.48 8.00 18.37
CA TRP A 97 5.41 8.10 17.40
C TRP A 97 5.89 7.49 16.09
N ASN A 98 5.01 6.76 15.42
CA ASN A 98 5.23 6.33 14.05
C ASN A 98 4.50 7.32 13.15
N ASP A 99 5.25 8.23 12.55
CA ASP A 99 4.75 9.08 11.47
C ASP A 99 5.24 8.47 10.16
N PRO A 100 4.40 7.70 9.44
CA PRO A 100 4.77 7.25 8.13
C PRO A 100 5.00 8.50 7.28
N LEU A 101 6.16 8.62 6.64
CA LEU A 101 6.37 9.65 5.62
C LEU A 101 5.35 9.40 4.50
N ILE A 102 4.18 10.01 4.58
CA ILE A 102 3.15 9.95 3.55
C ILE A 102 3.71 10.78 2.40
N HIS A 103 4.25 10.09 1.40
CA HIS A 103 4.49 10.70 0.11
C HIS A 103 3.13 10.84 -0.58
N ASP A 104 2.42 11.94 -0.28
CA ASP A 104 1.03 12.20 -0.66
C ASP A 104 0.83 12.35 -2.18
N ASP A 105 1.92 12.54 -2.93
CA ASP A 105 1.89 12.71 -4.39
C ASP A 105 1.39 11.47 -5.15
N LYS A 106 1.37 10.29 -4.52
CA LYS A 106 1.00 9.04 -5.21
C LYS A 106 -0.51 8.83 -5.33
N ASN A 107 -1.31 9.38 -4.43
CA ASN A 107 -2.75 9.09 -4.40
C ASN A 107 -3.49 9.69 -5.60
N GLU A 108 -3.07 10.88 -6.06
CA GLU A 108 -3.66 11.52 -7.25
C GLU A 108 -3.23 10.82 -8.55
N GLU A 109 -1.98 10.39 -8.64
CA GLU A 109 -1.46 9.68 -9.82
C GLU A 109 -2.17 8.34 -10.03
N TYR A 110 -2.38 7.56 -8.94
CA TYR A 110 -3.10 6.29 -9.04
C TYR A 110 -4.55 6.45 -9.45
N SER A 111 -5.23 7.51 -8.98
CA SER A 111 -6.63 7.76 -9.32
C SER A 111 -6.79 8.06 -10.82
N MET A 112 -5.90 8.88 -11.38
CA MET A 112 -5.90 9.20 -12.80
C MET A 112 -5.55 7.98 -13.67
N GLN A 113 -4.56 7.18 -13.27
CA GLN A 113 -4.19 5.95 -13.99
C GLN A 113 -5.34 4.94 -14.02
N ILE A 114 -6.04 4.73 -12.89
CA ILE A 114 -7.18 3.82 -12.81
C ILE A 114 -8.32 4.30 -13.72
N ALA A 115 -8.64 5.60 -13.71
CA ALA A 115 -9.67 6.17 -14.58
C ALA A 115 -9.34 5.98 -16.07
N MET A 116 -8.07 6.16 -16.47
CA MET A 116 -7.63 5.93 -17.84
C MET A 116 -7.77 4.47 -18.28
N ILE A 117 -7.41 3.52 -17.42
CA ILE A 117 -7.56 2.08 -17.69
C ILE A 117 -9.04 1.73 -17.88
N LEU A 118 -9.94 2.30 -17.08
CA LEU A 118 -11.38 2.10 -17.21
C LEU A 118 -11.92 2.64 -18.55
N ILE A 119 -11.48 3.83 -18.96
CA ILE A 119 -11.88 4.40 -20.26
C ILE A 119 -11.36 3.54 -21.42
N TYR A 120 -10.12 3.07 -21.36
CA TYR A 120 -9.53 2.21 -22.39
C TYR A 120 -10.24 0.85 -22.50
N THR A 121 -10.61 0.27 -21.36
CA THR A 121 -11.35 -1.01 -21.33
C THR A 121 -12.79 -0.85 -21.82
N MET A 122 -13.49 0.24 -21.47
CA MET A 122 -14.81 0.57 -22.04
C MET A 122 -14.76 0.80 -23.55
N PHE A 123 -13.72 1.49 -24.03
CA PHE A 123 -13.52 1.73 -25.45
C PHE A 123 -13.31 0.41 -26.20
N SER A 124 -12.37 -0.42 -25.77
CA SER A 124 -12.11 -1.72 -26.41
C SER A 124 -13.32 -2.67 -26.36
N ALA A 125 -14.10 -2.67 -25.27
CA ALA A 125 -15.33 -3.46 -25.17
C ALA A 125 -16.43 -3.00 -26.14
N SER A 126 -16.49 -1.70 -26.45
CA SER A 126 -17.52 -1.13 -27.34
C SER A 126 -17.30 -1.46 -28.82
N LEU A 127 -16.06 -1.75 -29.23
CA LEU A 127 -15.75 -2.08 -30.62
C LEU A 127 -16.24 -3.48 -31.04
N SER A 128 -16.22 -4.46 -30.12
CA SER A 128 -16.61 -5.84 -30.44
C SER A 128 -18.08 -5.96 -30.93
N PRO A 129 -19.07 -5.36 -30.26
CA PRO A 129 -20.45 -5.30 -30.76
C PRO A 129 -20.59 -4.51 -32.07
N HIS A 130 -19.81 -3.43 -32.26
CA HIS A 130 -19.87 -2.60 -33.46
C HIS A 130 -19.45 -3.39 -34.71
N PHE A 131 -18.37 -4.16 -34.63
CA PHE A 131 -17.93 -5.04 -35.73
C PHE A 131 -18.91 -6.19 -35.98
N ALA A 132 -19.48 -6.76 -34.91
CA ALA A 132 -20.50 -7.79 -35.04
C ALA A 132 -21.74 -7.25 -35.78
N MET A 133 -22.20 -6.05 -35.44
CA MET A 133 -23.36 -5.42 -36.07
C MET A 133 -23.14 -5.08 -37.55
N SER A 134 -21.96 -4.54 -37.90
CA SER A 134 -21.56 -4.29 -39.29
C SER A 134 -21.56 -5.57 -40.13
N SER A 135 -20.97 -6.65 -39.60
CA SER A 135 -20.93 -7.97 -40.24
C SER A 135 -22.33 -8.56 -40.52
N ILE A 136 -23.27 -8.37 -39.60
CA ILE A 136 -24.66 -8.83 -39.76
C ILE A 136 -25.36 -8.03 -40.86
N SER A 137 -25.21 -6.69 -40.87
CA SER A 137 -25.80 -5.82 -41.88
C SER A 137 -25.33 -6.18 -43.30
N ASP A 138 -24.04 -6.41 -43.48
CA ASP A 138 -23.47 -6.80 -44.78
C ASP A 138 -23.94 -8.19 -45.25
N THR A 139 -24.20 -9.08 -44.30
CA THR A 139 -24.79 -10.39 -44.58
C THR A 139 -26.25 -10.25 -45.02
N MET A 140 -27.01 -9.32 -44.41
CA MET A 140 -28.40 -9.03 -44.80
C MET A 140 -28.51 -8.39 -46.19
N ILE A 141 -27.56 -7.56 -46.59
CA ILE A 141 -27.50 -6.91 -47.91
C ILE A 141 -27.01 -7.87 -49.02
N LYS A 142 -26.64 -9.11 -48.67
CA LYS A 142 -26.03 -10.09 -49.60
C LYS A 142 -24.80 -9.51 -50.32
N ALA A 143 -23.99 -8.71 -49.62
CA ALA A 143 -22.79 -8.09 -50.17
C ALA A 143 -21.86 -9.09 -50.87
N ARG A 144 -21.79 -10.34 -50.35
CA ARG A 144 -21.05 -11.45 -50.98
C ARG A 144 -21.51 -11.78 -52.41
N CYS A 145 -22.81 -11.72 -52.69
CA CYS A 145 -23.35 -11.98 -54.01
C CYS A 145 -23.02 -10.83 -54.97
N GLN A 146 -23.13 -9.58 -54.51
CA GLN A 146 -22.81 -8.39 -55.30
C GLN A 146 -21.31 -8.33 -55.64
N LEU A 147 -20.43 -8.57 -54.67
CA LEU A 147 -18.98 -8.63 -54.89
C LEU A 147 -18.57 -9.70 -55.89
N ARG A 148 -19.19 -10.88 -55.81
CA ARG A 148 -18.92 -11.99 -56.75
C ARG A 148 -19.37 -11.66 -58.17
N LEU A 149 -20.46 -10.91 -58.33
CA LEU A 149 -20.90 -10.39 -59.65
C LEU A 149 -19.94 -9.33 -60.20
N SER A 150 -19.32 -8.53 -59.31
CA SER A 150 -18.27 -7.57 -59.68
C SER A 150 -16.89 -8.22 -59.91
N GLY A 151 -16.77 -9.54 -59.78
CA GLY A 151 -15.52 -10.28 -59.99
C GLY A 151 -14.50 -10.18 -58.84
N LEU A 152 -14.90 -9.63 -57.69
CA LEU A 152 -14.01 -9.44 -56.54
C LEU A 152 -14.23 -10.54 -55.48
N PHE A 153 -13.14 -11.07 -54.93
CA PHE A 153 -13.23 -12.09 -53.89
C PHE A 153 -13.78 -11.50 -52.59
N SER A 154 -14.72 -12.21 -51.96
CA SER A 154 -15.31 -11.78 -50.68
C SER A 154 -14.26 -11.59 -49.58
N SER A 155 -13.11 -12.27 -49.64
CA SER A 155 -12.02 -12.11 -48.67
C SER A 155 -11.30 -10.76 -48.79
N ALA A 156 -11.16 -10.22 -50.01
CA ALA A 156 -10.51 -8.92 -50.23
C ALA A 156 -11.31 -7.78 -49.59
N TYR A 157 -12.65 -7.89 -49.56
CA TYR A 157 -13.53 -6.98 -48.84
C TYR A 157 -13.32 -7.02 -47.33
N TRP A 158 -13.32 -8.20 -46.72
CA TRP A 158 -13.10 -8.34 -45.28
C TRP A 158 -11.71 -7.83 -44.85
N ILE A 159 -10.69 -8.07 -45.69
CA ILE A 159 -9.33 -7.56 -45.44
C ILE A 159 -9.30 -6.03 -45.57
N GLY A 160 -9.94 -5.46 -46.60
CA GLY A 160 -10.01 -4.01 -46.78
C GLY A 160 -10.75 -3.31 -45.64
N GLN A 161 -11.92 -3.84 -45.26
CA GLN A 161 -12.71 -3.34 -44.15
C GLN A 161 -11.93 -3.44 -42.83
N GLY A 162 -11.35 -4.61 -42.53
CA GLY A 162 -10.53 -4.80 -41.35
C GLY A 162 -9.29 -3.89 -41.32
N LEU A 163 -8.65 -3.63 -42.46
CA LEU A 163 -7.47 -2.78 -42.53
C LEU A 163 -7.81 -1.32 -42.20
N VAL A 164 -8.91 -0.79 -42.74
CA VAL A 164 -9.39 0.56 -42.44
C VAL A 164 -9.76 0.67 -40.96
N ASP A 165 -10.49 -0.32 -40.44
CA ASP A 165 -10.95 -0.35 -39.05
C ASP A 165 -9.78 -0.46 -38.05
N ILE A 166 -8.79 -1.32 -38.31
CA ILE A 166 -7.58 -1.44 -37.48
C ILE A 166 -6.76 -0.15 -37.53
N THR A 167 -6.60 0.46 -38.70
CA THR A 167 -5.84 1.71 -38.86
C THR A 167 -6.53 2.86 -38.10
N PHE A 168 -7.84 2.96 -38.20
CA PHE A 168 -8.62 3.96 -37.49
C PHE A 168 -8.59 3.76 -35.97
N TYR A 169 -8.64 2.50 -35.50
CA TYR A 169 -8.51 2.16 -34.09
C TYR A 169 -7.13 2.53 -33.53
N CYS A 170 -6.05 2.17 -34.25
CA CYS A 170 -4.69 2.56 -33.86
C CYS A 170 -4.52 4.08 -33.78
N LEU A 171 -5.12 4.82 -34.72
CA LEU A 171 -5.11 6.28 -34.71
C LEU A 171 -5.89 6.86 -33.52
N LEU A 172 -7.05 6.31 -33.17
CA LEU A 172 -7.83 6.71 -32.00
C LEU A 172 -7.10 6.45 -30.69
N LEU A 173 -6.45 5.29 -30.56
CA LEU A 173 -5.61 4.98 -29.39
C LEU A 173 -4.40 5.92 -29.29
N TYR A 174 -3.77 6.23 -30.42
CA TYR A 174 -2.68 7.20 -30.47
C TYR A 174 -3.13 8.60 -30.03
N LEU A 175 -4.30 9.06 -30.49
CA LEU A 175 -4.87 10.34 -30.06
C LEU A 175 -5.23 10.34 -28.57
N LEU A 176 -5.81 9.25 -28.05
CA LEU A 176 -6.16 9.14 -26.63
C LEU A 176 -4.91 9.20 -25.74
N THR A 177 -3.84 8.49 -26.13
CA THR A 177 -2.56 8.49 -25.41
C THR A 177 -1.81 9.83 -25.53
N ALA A 178 -1.88 10.48 -26.68
CA ALA A 178 -1.33 11.83 -26.89
C ALA A 178 -2.09 12.88 -26.05
N LEU A 179 -3.42 12.80 -25.99
CA LEU A 179 -4.24 13.69 -25.17
C LEU A 179 -3.99 13.49 -23.68
N SER A 180 -3.89 12.24 -23.21
CA SER A 180 -3.58 11.96 -21.80
C SER A 180 -2.18 12.45 -21.40
N SER A 181 -1.18 12.24 -22.24
CA SER A 181 0.19 12.72 -21.97
C SER A 181 0.25 14.24 -21.95
N SER A 182 -0.49 14.94 -22.82
CA SER A 182 -0.58 16.41 -22.77
C SER A 182 -1.16 16.93 -21.46
N ARG A 183 -2.18 16.26 -20.89
CA ARG A 183 -2.82 16.65 -19.62
C ARG A 183 -1.92 16.37 -18.43
N ILE A 184 -1.18 15.26 -18.45
CA ILE A 184 -0.17 14.93 -17.43
C ILE A 184 0.96 15.97 -17.46
N VAL A 185 1.44 16.35 -18.64
CA VAL A 185 2.49 17.37 -18.81
C VAL A 185 2.01 18.75 -18.32
N SER A 186 0.77 19.13 -18.60
CA SER A 186 0.20 20.38 -18.07
C SER A 186 0.06 20.37 -16.54
N ALA A 187 -0.42 19.27 -15.95
CA ALA A 187 -0.52 19.14 -14.49
C ALA A 187 0.86 19.16 -13.81
N ALA A 188 1.87 18.50 -14.41
CA ALA A 188 3.23 18.51 -13.91
C ALA A 188 3.90 19.89 -13.99
N LEU A 189 3.59 20.68 -15.03
CA LEU A 189 4.08 22.07 -15.14
C LEU A 189 3.44 22.97 -14.09
N GLU A 190 2.14 22.83 -13.84
CA GLU A 190 1.41 23.62 -12.85
C GLU A 190 1.90 23.34 -11.41
N TYR A 191 2.16 22.07 -11.09
CA TYR A 191 2.81 21.67 -9.83
C TYR A 191 4.20 22.31 -9.65
N ASN A 192 5.04 22.25 -10.69
CA ASN A 192 6.40 22.79 -10.63
C ASN A 192 6.41 24.31 -10.46
N THR A 193 5.45 25.02 -11.06
CA THR A 193 5.27 26.46 -10.85
C THR A 193 4.73 26.81 -9.45
N GLY A 194 3.89 25.96 -8.85
CA GLY A 194 3.39 26.14 -7.48
C GLY A 194 4.49 25.99 -6.42
N CYS A 195 5.36 24.99 -6.56
CA CYS A 195 6.52 24.81 -5.68
C CYS A 195 7.53 25.96 -5.77
N ASN A 196 7.75 26.52 -6.97
CA ASN A 196 8.65 27.66 -7.15
C ASN A 196 8.10 28.98 -6.61
N SER A 197 6.78 29.08 -6.40
CA SER A 197 6.16 30.27 -5.81
C SER A 197 6.17 30.26 -4.28
N GLY A 198 6.25 29.09 -3.64
CA GLY A 198 6.31 28.94 -2.18
C GLY A 198 7.68 29.24 -1.56
N SER A 199 8.76 29.25 -2.36
CA SER A 199 10.12 29.51 -1.88
C SER A 199 10.52 30.99 -1.89
N VAL A 200 9.64 31.90 -2.35
CA VAL A 200 9.92 33.33 -2.49
C VAL A 200 9.32 34.17 -1.34
N GLN A 201 8.51 33.59 -0.45
CA GLN A 201 7.84 34.37 0.61
C GLN A 201 8.46 34.34 2.02
N ASP A 202 9.57 33.64 2.25
CA ASP A 202 10.33 33.74 3.50
C ASP A 202 11.58 34.63 3.30
N LYS A 203 11.41 35.94 3.47
CA LYS A 203 12.47 36.90 3.74
C LYS A 203 12.02 37.94 4.75
#